data_AF-A0A953ZE82-F1
#
_entry.id   AF-A0A953ZE82-F1
#
_cell.length_a   1.000
_cell.length_b   1.000
_cell.length_c   1.000
_cell.angle_alpha   90.00
_cell.angle_beta   90.00
_cell.angle_gamma   90.00
#
_symmetry.space_group_name_H-M   'P 1'
#
loop_
_entity.id
_entity.type
_entity.pdbx_description
1 polymer ?
#
loop_
_entity_poly.entity_id
_entity_poly.type
_entity_poly.pdbx_seq_one_letter_code
_entity_poly.pdbx_strand_id
1 'polypeptide(L)'
;MSEELRKEIKQVLHDWQSGNLTCQGVQHWARDASTKGADVFAEKVVHQLRALGEYLITVDDIQTYLQGLGLPPEMGVKHLELEGADLDVKVRATDLKDDPFYGPHTKAILKELS
;
A
#
# COMPACT_ATOMS: atom_id res chain seq x y z
N MET A 1 2.98 -16.14 12.95
CA MET A 1 2.20 -14.89 12.91
C MET A 1 2.80 -13.83 11.99
N SER A 2 3.99 -13.25 12.27
CA SER A 2 4.60 -12.28 11.33
C SER A 2 4.86 -12.88 9.94
N GLU A 3 5.40 -14.09 9.88
CA GLU A 3 5.68 -14.78 8.60
C GLU A 3 4.41 -15.19 7.85
N GLU A 4 3.31 -15.49 8.55
CA GLU A 4 2.02 -15.83 7.95
C GLU A 4 1.37 -14.58 7.35
N LEU A 5 1.33 -13.47 8.09
CA LEU A 5 0.80 -12.21 7.57
C LEU A 5 1.63 -11.72 6.38
N ARG A 6 2.96 -11.86 6.40
CA ARG A 6 3.80 -11.54 5.24
C ARG A 6 3.43 -12.36 4.01
N LYS A 7 3.17 -13.66 4.16
CA LYS A 7 2.72 -14.53 3.06
C LYS A 7 1.36 -14.09 2.54
N GLU A 8 0.45 -13.76 3.44
CA GLU A 8 -0.89 -13.27 3.10
C GLU A 8 -0.84 -11.93 2.34
N ILE A 9 -0.05 -10.96 2.80
CA ILE A 9 0.16 -9.68 2.09
C ILE A 9 0.67 -9.95 0.68
N LYS A 10 1.69 -10.83 0.50
CA LYS A 10 2.21 -11.16 -0.84
C LYS A 10 1.12 -11.73 -1.74
N GLN A 11 0.31 -12.64 -1.22
CA GLN A 11 -0.79 -13.24 -1.98
C GLN A 11 -1.80 -12.18 -2.42
N VAL A 12 -2.23 -11.31 -1.50
CA VAL A 12 -3.17 -10.22 -1.77
C VAL A 12 -2.63 -9.25 -2.83
N LEU A 13 -1.35 -8.88 -2.74
CA LEU A 13 -0.72 -7.99 -3.73
C LEU A 13 -0.63 -8.66 -5.11
N HIS A 14 -0.33 -9.96 -5.18
CA HIS A 14 -0.32 -10.70 -6.45
C HIS A 14 -1.73 -10.88 -7.04
N ASP A 15 -2.73 -11.17 -6.22
CA ASP A 15 -4.12 -11.27 -6.67
C ASP A 15 -4.64 -9.92 -7.16
N TRP A 16 -4.22 -8.82 -6.53
CA TRP A 16 -4.54 -7.49 -7.02
C TRP A 16 -3.86 -7.18 -8.37
N GLN A 17 -2.56 -7.44 -8.51
CA GLN A 17 -1.83 -7.22 -9.76
C GLN A 17 -2.36 -8.05 -10.94
N SER A 18 -2.85 -9.26 -10.66
CA SER A 18 -3.42 -10.15 -11.67
C SER A 18 -4.88 -9.85 -12.00
N GLY A 19 -5.51 -8.89 -11.30
CA GLY A 19 -6.93 -8.55 -11.48
C GLY A 19 -7.90 -9.53 -10.84
N ASN A 20 -7.40 -10.51 -10.07
CA ASN A 20 -8.20 -11.48 -9.32
C ASN A 20 -8.83 -10.89 -8.05
N LEU A 21 -8.24 -9.80 -7.53
CA LEU A 21 -8.76 -9.05 -6.40
C LEU A 21 -8.92 -7.58 -6.79
N THR A 22 -10.11 -7.02 -6.57
CA THR A 22 -10.35 -5.58 -6.78
C THR A 22 -9.69 -4.77 -5.68
N CYS A 23 -9.45 -3.47 -5.90
CA CYS A 23 -8.92 -2.65 -4.82
C CYS A 23 -9.88 -2.56 -3.62
N GLN A 24 -11.19 -2.54 -3.84
CA GLN A 24 -12.16 -2.62 -2.73
C GLN A 24 -11.98 -3.91 -1.93
N GLY A 25 -11.68 -5.03 -2.61
CA GLY A 25 -11.32 -6.29 -1.99
C GLY A 25 -10.03 -6.19 -1.16
N VAL A 26 -8.97 -5.59 -1.71
CA VAL A 26 -7.71 -5.34 -0.98
C VAL A 26 -7.94 -4.48 0.26
N GLN A 27 -8.71 -3.39 0.15
CA GLN A 27 -9.00 -2.50 1.28
C GLN A 27 -9.91 -3.16 2.33
N HIS A 28 -10.86 -3.99 1.89
CA HIS A 28 -11.68 -4.77 2.82
C HIS A 28 -10.82 -5.77 3.58
N TRP A 29 -10.00 -6.54 2.86
CA TRP A 29 -9.02 -7.45 3.46
C TRP A 29 -8.11 -6.70 4.44
N ALA A 30 -7.54 -5.56 4.03
CA ALA A 30 -6.62 -4.81 4.87
C ALA A 30 -7.30 -4.33 6.16
N ARG A 31 -8.55 -3.86 6.10
CA ARG A 31 -9.33 -3.46 7.29
C ARG A 31 -9.55 -4.61 8.27
N ASP A 32 -9.76 -5.82 7.77
CA ASP A 32 -10.05 -7.00 8.60
C ASP A 32 -8.79 -7.72 9.07
N ALA A 33 -7.65 -7.52 8.40
CA ALA A 33 -6.37 -8.16 8.73
C ALA A 33 -5.91 -7.79 10.16
N SER A 34 -5.62 -8.80 10.99
CA SER A 34 -5.02 -8.53 12.29
C SER A 34 -3.53 -8.27 12.14
N THR A 35 -3.06 -7.12 12.63
CA THR A 35 -1.63 -6.80 12.69
C THR A 35 -0.99 -7.13 14.03
N LYS A 36 -1.75 -7.66 15.01
CA LYS A 36 -1.24 -7.92 16.36
C LYS A 36 -0.07 -8.90 16.29
N GLY A 37 1.12 -8.47 16.73
CA GLY A 37 2.35 -9.28 16.74
C GLY A 37 2.90 -9.61 15.36
N ALA A 38 2.50 -8.85 14.35
CA ALA A 38 3.22 -8.78 13.09
C ALA A 38 4.55 -8.02 13.29
N ASP A 39 5.45 -8.16 12.33
CA ASP A 39 6.65 -7.33 12.32
C ASP A 39 6.36 -5.94 11.73
N VAL A 40 7.25 -5.00 12.06
CA VAL A 40 7.11 -3.56 11.73
C VAL A 40 6.79 -3.30 10.27
N PHE A 41 7.32 -4.11 9.35
CA PHE A 41 7.16 -3.89 7.92
C PHE A 41 5.80 -4.38 7.43
N ALA A 42 5.40 -5.59 7.87
CA ALA A 42 4.08 -6.12 7.56
C ALA A 42 2.97 -5.22 8.10
N GLU A 43 3.12 -4.71 9.33
CA GLU A 43 2.21 -3.72 9.91
C GLU A 43 2.10 -2.46 9.05
N LYS A 44 3.25 -1.95 8.58
CA LYS A 44 3.29 -0.73 7.76
C LYS A 44 2.61 -0.91 6.42
N VAL A 45 2.84 -2.03 5.72
CA VAL A 45 2.16 -2.31 4.44
C VAL A 45 0.65 -2.42 4.64
N VAL A 46 0.18 -3.14 5.66
CA VAL A 46 -1.27 -3.22 5.95
C VAL A 46 -1.84 -1.84 6.26
N HIS A 47 -1.13 -1.00 7.00
CA HIS A 47 -1.56 0.38 7.24
C HIS A 47 -1.67 1.17 5.94
N GLN A 48 -0.67 1.11 5.06
CA GLN A 48 -0.70 1.81 3.77
C GLN A 48 -1.90 1.38 2.92
N LEU A 49 -2.15 0.06 2.82
CA LEU A 49 -3.31 -0.50 2.11
C LEU A 49 -4.66 -0.09 2.73
N ARG A 50 -4.73 0.19 4.03
CA ARG A 50 -5.93 0.73 4.69
C ARG A 50 -6.14 2.22 4.42
N ALA A 51 -5.05 2.98 4.45
CA ALA A 51 -5.08 4.43 4.44
C ALA A 51 -5.21 5.00 3.03
N LEU A 52 -4.52 4.39 2.06
CA LEU A 52 -4.51 4.83 0.68
C LEU A 52 -5.68 4.20 -0.12
N GLY A 53 -6.31 5.03 -0.94
CA GLY A 53 -7.27 4.62 -1.97
C GLY A 53 -6.62 3.87 -3.12
N GLU A 54 -7.42 3.11 -3.90
CA GLU A 54 -7.01 2.46 -5.16
C GLU A 54 -6.15 3.35 -6.05
N TYR A 55 -6.61 4.59 -6.20
CA TYR A 55 -6.02 5.54 -7.12
C TYR A 55 -4.85 6.32 -6.53
N LEU A 56 -4.39 5.92 -5.34
CA LEU A 56 -3.22 6.48 -4.67
C LEU A 56 -2.09 5.45 -4.50
N ILE A 57 -2.37 4.17 -4.76
CA ILE A 57 -1.35 3.11 -4.79
C ILE A 57 -1.05 2.79 -6.26
N THR A 58 0.19 3.01 -6.67
CA THR A 58 0.63 2.77 -8.04
C THR A 58 1.17 1.35 -8.19
N VAL A 59 1.39 0.93 -9.44
CA VAL A 59 2.05 -0.35 -9.73
C VAL A 59 3.45 -0.41 -9.12
N ASP A 60 4.17 0.71 -9.09
CA ASP A 60 5.50 0.81 -8.49
C ASP A 60 5.45 0.63 -6.97
N ASP A 61 4.45 1.18 -6.29
CA ASP A 61 4.27 0.97 -4.85
C ASP A 61 4.10 -0.53 -4.52
N ILE A 62 3.32 -1.25 -5.34
CA ILE A 62 3.12 -2.69 -5.15
C ILE A 62 4.45 -3.44 -5.30
N GLN A 63 5.28 -3.06 -6.28
CA GLN A 63 6.61 -3.66 -6.45
C GLN A 63 7.51 -3.38 -5.23
N THR A 64 7.52 -2.14 -4.74
CA THR A 64 8.26 -1.74 -3.53
C THR A 64 7.81 -2.55 -2.30
N TYR A 65 6.50 -2.75 -2.13
CA TYR A 65 5.99 -3.58 -1.03
C TYR A 65 6.44 -5.03 -1.16
N LEU A 66 6.33 -5.63 -2.34
CA LEU A 66 6.74 -7.02 -2.58
C LEU A 66 8.25 -7.22 -2.35
N GLN A 67 9.08 -6.28 -2.80
CA GLN A 67 10.53 -6.30 -2.58
C GLN A 67 10.86 -6.20 -1.08
N GLY A 68 10.27 -5.24 -0.37
CA GLY A 68 10.45 -5.09 1.07
C GLY A 68 9.98 -6.31 1.88
N LEU A 69 8.91 -7.00 1.45
CA LEU A 69 8.42 -8.23 2.10
C LEU A 69 9.40 -9.40 1.91
N GLY A 70 10.33 -9.31 0.96
CA GLY A 70 11.44 -10.24 0.76
C GLY A 70 12.64 -9.97 1.67
N LEU A 71 12.70 -8.82 2.33
CA LEU A 71 13.81 -8.40 3.19
C LEU A 71 13.53 -8.67 4.68
N PRO A 72 14.57 -8.70 5.54
CA PRO A 72 14.38 -8.60 6.99
C PRO A 72 13.54 -7.37 7.37
N PRO A 73 12.70 -7.41 8.42
CA PRO A 73 11.74 -6.34 8.74
C PRO A 73 12.32 -4.93 8.72
N GLU A 74 13.41 -4.70 9.46
CA GLU A 74 14.06 -3.39 9.53
C GLU A 74 14.60 -2.90 8.18
N MET A 75 15.03 -3.84 7.33
CA MET A 75 15.53 -3.52 5.98
C MET A 75 14.38 -3.24 5.01
N GLY A 76 13.24 -3.92 5.18
CA GLY A 76 12.01 -3.61 4.44
C GLY A 76 11.55 -2.18 4.72
N VAL A 77 11.54 -1.76 6.00
CA VAL A 77 11.15 -0.38 6.37
C VAL A 77 12.07 0.64 5.72
N LYS A 78 13.38 0.44 5.83
CA LYS A 78 14.37 1.33 5.19
C LYS A 78 14.22 1.39 3.67
N HIS A 79 13.92 0.26 3.02
CA HIS A 79 13.66 0.24 1.59
C HIS A 79 12.46 1.12 1.23
N LEU A 80 11.37 1.01 1.99
CA LEU A 80 10.14 1.77 1.77
C LEU A 80 10.36 3.28 1.99
N GLU A 81 11.20 3.66 2.96
CA GLU A 81 11.63 5.04 3.19
C GLU A 81 12.48 5.59 2.03
N LEU A 82 13.43 4.79 1.52
CA LEU A 82 14.32 5.19 0.42
C LEU A 82 13.56 5.40 -0.90
N GLU A 83 12.56 4.55 -1.16
CA GLU A 83 11.69 4.66 -2.34
C GLU A 83 10.62 5.75 -2.19
N GLY A 84 10.56 6.44 -1.04
CA GLY A 84 9.56 7.48 -0.78
C GLY A 84 8.12 6.95 -0.71
N ALA A 85 7.94 5.66 -0.45
CA ALA A 85 6.64 4.98 -0.47
C ALA A 85 5.90 5.02 0.88
N ASP A 86 6.44 5.75 1.87
CA ASP A 86 5.76 6.00 3.15
C ASP A 86 4.85 7.22 3.04
N LEU A 87 3.65 6.98 2.49
CA LEU A 87 2.87 8.03 1.87
C LEU A 87 1.70 8.49 2.76
N ASP A 88 1.66 9.79 3.01
CA ASP A 88 0.45 10.48 3.48
C ASP A 88 -0.54 10.64 2.32
N VAL A 89 -1.84 10.50 2.62
CA VAL A 89 -2.91 10.56 1.61
C VAL A 89 -2.90 11.88 0.83
N LYS A 90 -2.71 13.02 1.51
CA LYS A 90 -2.70 14.35 0.89
C LYS A 90 -1.45 14.56 0.06
N VAL A 91 -0.29 14.13 0.56
CA VAL A 91 0.99 14.17 -0.18
C VAL A 91 0.85 13.34 -1.46
N ARG A 92 0.41 12.09 -1.35
CA ARG A 92 0.26 11.20 -2.51
C ARG A 92 -0.73 11.72 -3.54
N ALA A 93 -1.88 12.23 -3.09
CA ALA A 93 -2.86 12.84 -3.99
C ALA A 93 -2.30 14.10 -4.69
N THR A 94 -1.41 14.84 -4.04
CA THR A 94 -0.74 16.01 -4.63
C THR A 94 0.28 15.59 -5.67
N ASP A 95 1.08 14.57 -5.40
CA ASP A 95 2.12 14.07 -6.32
C ASP A 95 1.51 13.47 -7.59
N LEU A 96 0.39 12.77 -7.45
CA LEU A 96 -0.31 12.12 -8.56
C LEU A 96 -1.27 13.04 -9.33
N LYS A 97 -1.47 14.30 -8.91
CA LYS A 97 -2.53 15.18 -9.46
C LYS A 97 -2.38 15.46 -10.96
N ASP A 98 -1.15 15.46 -11.45
CA ASP A 98 -0.81 15.75 -12.84
C ASP A 98 -0.56 14.45 -13.64
N ASP A 99 -0.68 13.28 -12.99
CA ASP A 99 -0.57 11.99 -13.66
C ASP A 99 -1.81 11.73 -14.55
N PRO A 100 -1.66 11.33 -15.83
CA PRO A 100 -2.79 11.10 -16.73
C PRO A 100 -3.77 10.02 -16.28
N PHE A 101 -3.28 9.01 -15.55
CA PHE A 101 -4.07 7.86 -15.10
C PHE A 101 -4.60 8.09 -13.68
N TYR A 102 -3.76 8.52 -12.74
CA TYR A 102 -4.12 8.69 -11.33
C TYR A 102 -4.73 10.06 -11.02
N GLY A 103 -4.31 11.13 -11.73
CA GLY A 103 -4.72 12.51 -11.48
C GLY A 103 -6.24 12.79 -11.56
N PRO A 104 -7.02 12.15 -12.44
CA PRO A 104 -8.48 12.27 -12.42
C PRO A 104 -9.12 11.90 -11.06
N HIS A 105 -8.49 11.02 -10.30
CA HIS A 105 -9.01 10.50 -9.03
C HIS A 105 -8.55 11.29 -7.80
N THR A 106 -7.49 12.10 -7.90
CA THR A 106 -6.96 12.87 -6.78
C THR A 106 -7.76 14.15 -6.49
N LYS A 107 -8.50 14.67 -7.49
CA LYS A 107 -9.25 15.93 -7.36
C LYS A 107 -10.28 15.92 -6.24
N ALA A 108 -11.05 14.83 -6.11
CA ALA A 108 -12.04 14.69 -5.04
C ALA A 108 -11.36 14.62 -3.67
N ILE A 109 -10.29 13.82 -3.57
CA ILE A 109 -9.50 13.62 -2.36
C ILE A 109 -8.90 14.95 -1.87
N LEU A 110 -8.24 15.70 -2.77
CA LEU A 110 -7.63 16.98 -2.42
C LEU A 110 -8.67 18.01 -1.96
N LYS A 111 -9.88 18.01 -2.55
CA LYS A 111 -10.97 18.90 -2.15
C LYS A 111 -11.49 18.58 -0.75
N GLU A 112 -11.60 17.31 -0.38
CA GLU A 112 -12.06 16.88 0.95
C GLU A 112 -11.03 17.15 2.07
N LEU A 113 -9.75 17.25 1.70
CA LEU A 113 -8.61 17.49 2.60
C LEU A 113 -8.13 18.95 2.64
N SER A 114 -8.86 19.87 1.99
CA SER A 114 -8.59 21.32 1.94
C SER A 114 -9.38 22.09 2.99
#